data_AF-A0A0N1ILP5-F1
#
_entry.id   AF-A0A0N1ILP5-F1
#
_cell.length_a   1.000
_cell.length_b   1.000
_cell.length_c   1.000
_cell.angle_alpha   90.00
_cell.angle_beta   90.00
_cell.angle_gamma   90.00
#
_symmetry.space_group_name_H-M   'P 1'
#
loop_
_entity.id
_entity.type
_entity.pdbx_description
1 polymer ?
#
loop_
_entity_poly.entity_id
_entity_poly.type
_entity_poly.pdbx_seq_one_letter_code
_entity_poly.pdbx_strand_id
1 'polypeptide(L)'
;MDDDGAVGRNAATLAPQRPPGLRVATQRFFTPGEIVQLRMDARLEYNKGRRLQERKDVIREEEQQRCLLTEDAMDQAHALHRWEREKFEALLRAQSAEALPFQFLEQRIQARIMRDYAREDAELRREGRAAWLEQLEKEKAAAIEMNTNAVERRAASHRFRAALTFIVVQERNVRTSLEEEATHHWEAFAQAEEASRADAAQRALERFLNTPEQLAIAEARERRERHEAKVFARLRKLFEGQQEKYIKGCHHATGGMSVFEGNAPKKICGRCRVKWDESLGYYVSLDRGVKIHPPPLPPSATDGGAKQHGNASTEAARSASAAPGSKAAPARRKAKG
;
A
#
# COMPACT_ATOMS: atom_id res chain seq x y z
N MET A 1 51.40 -66.68 -61.89
CA MET A 1 51.18 -68.10 -61.57
C MET A 1 51.43 -68.86 -62.86
N ASP A 2 52.64 -68.75 -63.40
CA ASP A 2 53.92 -69.30 -62.87
C ASP A 2 53.85 -70.81 -63.03
N ASP A 3 54.52 -71.33 -64.05
CA ASP A 3 55.76 -72.13 -63.95
C ASP A 3 55.38 -73.50 -64.57
N ASP A 4 56.19 -74.28 -65.27
CA ASP A 4 57.65 -74.29 -65.41
C ASP A 4 58.01 -75.29 -66.54
N GLY A 5 59.23 -75.17 -67.06
CA GLY A 5 60.02 -76.32 -67.55
C GLY A 5 59.73 -76.80 -68.98
N ALA A 6 60.38 -76.37 -70.06
CA ALA A 6 61.81 -76.29 -70.34
C ALA A 6 62.60 -77.60 -70.17
N VAL A 7 62.70 -78.44 -71.21
CA VAL A 7 63.87 -79.30 -71.55
C VAL A 7 63.71 -79.63 -73.06
N GLY A 8 64.57 -79.28 -74.01
CA GLY A 8 66.02 -79.09 -73.97
C GLY A 8 66.72 -80.32 -74.57
N ARG A 9 67.53 -80.10 -75.62
CA ARG A 9 68.67 -80.96 -76.05
C ARG A 9 68.32 -82.23 -76.84
N ASN A 10 69.07 -82.71 -77.82
CA ASN A 10 70.29 -82.29 -78.54
C ASN A 10 70.28 -83.11 -79.84
N ALA A 11 70.50 -82.50 -81.00
CA ALA A 11 71.76 -82.61 -81.74
C ALA A 11 72.50 -83.95 -81.58
N ALA A 12 72.45 -84.78 -82.61
CA ALA A 12 73.55 -85.69 -82.92
C ALA A 12 73.60 -85.91 -84.44
N THR A 13 74.24 -84.95 -85.10
CA THR A 13 74.94 -85.14 -86.36
C THR A 13 75.87 -86.35 -86.22
N LEU A 14 75.44 -87.51 -86.69
CA LEU A 14 76.31 -88.65 -86.91
C LEU A 14 76.55 -88.76 -88.41
N ALA A 15 77.58 -88.02 -88.84
CA ALA A 15 78.28 -88.29 -90.08
C ALA A 15 78.65 -89.78 -90.10
N PRO A 16 78.23 -90.55 -91.12
CA PRO A 16 78.75 -91.89 -91.29
C PRO A 16 80.21 -91.79 -91.71
N GLN A 17 81.05 -92.20 -90.78
CA GLN A 17 82.45 -92.55 -90.96
C GLN A 17 82.63 -93.35 -92.25
N ARG A 18 83.64 -92.98 -93.05
CA ARG A 18 84.16 -93.83 -94.12
C ARG A 18 85.16 -94.80 -93.49
N PRO A 19 84.83 -96.10 -93.41
CA PRO A 19 85.87 -97.11 -93.65
C PRO A 19 85.31 -98.37 -94.34
N PRO A 20 86.17 -99.31 -94.74
CA PRO A 20 87.43 -99.17 -95.46
C PRO A 20 87.21 -99.54 -96.94
N GLY A 21 88.29 -99.55 -97.72
CA GLY A 21 88.28 -99.79 -99.16
C GLY A 21 87.42 -100.96 -99.62
N LEU A 22 87.00 -100.85 -100.89
CA LEU A 22 86.40 -101.89 -101.72
C LEU A 22 87.21 -103.19 -101.62
N ARG A 23 87.02 -103.96 -100.54
CA ARG A 23 87.08 -105.40 -100.64
C ARG A 23 85.95 -105.70 -101.59
N VAL A 24 86.32 -106.18 -102.77
CA VAL A 24 85.44 -106.83 -103.73
C VAL A 24 84.39 -107.55 -102.90
N ALA A 25 83.20 -106.94 -102.77
CA ALA A 25 82.05 -107.65 -102.30
C ALA A 25 81.86 -108.62 -103.44
N THR A 26 82.40 -109.82 -103.25
CA THR A 26 82.02 -111.01 -103.96
C THR A 26 80.54 -110.84 -104.17
N GLN A 27 80.13 -110.66 -105.43
CA GLN A 27 78.74 -110.81 -105.81
C GLN A 27 78.44 -112.26 -105.45
N ARG A 28 78.18 -112.51 -104.16
CA ARG A 28 77.63 -113.72 -103.65
C ARG A 28 76.20 -113.60 -104.12
N PHE A 29 75.99 -114.09 -105.33
CA PHE A 29 74.67 -114.33 -105.84
C PHE A 29 73.97 -115.16 -104.76
N PHE A 30 72.94 -114.56 -104.16
CA PHE A 30 72.11 -115.25 -103.21
C PHE A 30 71.67 -116.55 -103.87
N THR A 31 71.92 -117.65 -103.20
CA THR A 31 71.40 -118.93 -103.67
C THR A 31 69.88 -118.83 -103.75
N PRO A 32 69.21 -119.55 -104.67
CA PRO A 32 67.76 -119.50 -104.79
C PRO A 32 67.02 -119.69 -103.45
N GLY A 33 67.57 -120.49 -102.54
CA GLY A 33 67.05 -120.68 -101.18
C GLY A 33 67.13 -119.43 -100.29
N GLU A 34 68.22 -118.66 -100.34
CA GLU A 34 68.38 -117.42 -99.57
C GLU A 34 67.40 -116.33 -100.04
N ILE A 35 67.13 -116.25 -101.35
CA ILE A 35 66.14 -115.32 -101.92
C ILE A 35 64.72 -115.67 -101.45
N VAL A 36 64.39 -116.96 -101.39
CA VAL A 36 63.08 -117.41 -100.88
C VAL A 36 62.94 -117.04 -99.40
N GLN A 37 63.98 -117.26 -98.58
CA GLN A 37 63.94 -116.91 -97.16
C GLN A 37 63.77 -115.39 -96.94
N LEU A 38 64.55 -114.55 -97.63
CA LEU A 38 64.41 -113.09 -97.54
C LEU A 38 63.02 -112.59 -97.94
N ARG A 39 62.41 -113.20 -98.96
CA ARG A 39 61.02 -112.89 -99.34
C ARG A 39 60.02 -113.32 -98.27
N MET A 40 60.23 -114.47 -97.64
CA MET A 40 59.40 -114.92 -96.52
C MET A 40 59.53 -113.98 -95.32
N ASP A 41 60.74 -113.59 -94.94
CA ASP A 41 61.01 -112.69 -93.82
C ASP A 41 60.44 -111.28 -94.08
N ALA A 42 60.63 -110.73 -95.29
CA ALA A 42 60.04 -109.45 -95.68
C ALA A 42 58.51 -109.49 -95.66
N ARG A 43 57.90 -110.60 -96.08
CA ARG A 43 56.45 -110.79 -96.02
C ARG A 43 55.95 -110.92 -94.58
N LEU A 44 56.70 -111.60 -93.71
CA LEU A 44 56.39 -111.69 -92.28
C LEU A 44 56.47 -110.32 -91.59
N GLU A 45 57.53 -109.55 -91.82
CA GLU A 45 57.68 -108.20 -91.27
C GLU A 45 56.62 -107.23 -91.83
N TYR A 46 56.31 -107.30 -93.13
CA TYR A 46 55.22 -106.51 -93.71
C TYR A 46 53.87 -106.84 -93.05
N ASN A 47 53.54 -108.13 -92.89
CA ASN A 47 52.30 -108.54 -92.24
C ASN A 47 52.25 -108.11 -90.77
N LYS A 48 53.38 -108.16 -90.05
CA LYS A 48 53.49 -107.71 -88.67
C LYS A 48 53.30 -106.19 -88.56
N GLY A 49 53.96 -105.43 -89.45
CA GLY A 49 53.79 -103.99 -89.56
C GLY A 49 52.34 -103.60 -89.90
N ARG A 50 51.70 -104.28 -90.84
CA ARG A 50 50.30 -104.05 -91.22
C ARG A 50 49.34 -104.32 -90.06
N ARG A 51 49.47 -105.46 -89.37
CA ARG A 51 48.64 -105.79 -88.19
C ARG A 51 48.83 -104.79 -87.04
N LEU A 52 50.05 -104.30 -86.83
CA LEU A 52 50.31 -103.26 -85.83
C LEU A 52 49.62 -101.94 -86.21
N GLN A 53 49.63 -101.58 -87.49
CA GLN A 53 48.94 -100.38 -87.98
C GLN A 53 47.42 -100.53 -87.87
N GLU A 54 46.84 -101.64 -88.32
CA GLU A 54 45.42 -101.95 -88.17
C GLU A 54 44.98 -101.85 -86.70
N ARG A 55 45.78 -102.37 -85.76
CA ARG A 55 45.50 -102.25 -84.31
C ARG A 55 45.54 -100.80 -83.82
N LYS A 56 46.49 -100.00 -84.30
CA LYS A 56 46.58 -98.57 -83.94
C LYS A 56 45.38 -97.79 -84.47
N ASP A 57 44.95 -98.09 -85.69
CA ASP A 57 43.80 -97.43 -86.31
C ASP A 57 42.51 -97.75 -85.55
N VAL A 58 42.29 -99.02 -85.17
CA VAL A 58 41.15 -99.43 -84.32
C VAL A 58 41.17 -98.74 -82.95
N ILE A 59 42.34 -98.64 -82.29
CA ILE A 59 42.46 -97.94 -81.00
C ILE A 59 42.11 -96.46 -81.16
N ARG A 60 42.58 -95.81 -82.24
CA ARG A 60 42.27 -94.41 -82.52
C ARG A 60 40.79 -94.20 -82.82
N GLU A 61 40.17 -95.07 -83.60
CA GLU A 61 38.72 -95.02 -83.87
C GLU A 61 37.91 -95.22 -82.58
N GLU A 62 38.28 -96.18 -81.75
CA GLU A 62 37.64 -96.39 -80.44
C GLU A 62 37.77 -95.16 -79.54
N GLU A 63 38.96 -94.56 -79.47
CA GLU A 63 39.19 -93.35 -78.69
C GLU A 63 38.34 -92.18 -79.19
N GLN A 64 38.23 -91.99 -80.52
CA GLN A 64 37.33 -91.00 -81.10
C GLN A 64 35.86 -91.25 -80.74
N GLN A 65 35.39 -92.50 -80.82
CA GLN A 65 34.02 -92.84 -80.44
C GLN A 65 33.77 -92.60 -78.94
N ARG A 66 34.74 -92.92 -78.08
CA ARG A 66 34.66 -92.62 -76.64
C ARG A 66 34.61 -91.12 -76.36
N CYS A 67 35.38 -90.31 -77.08
CA CYS A 67 35.32 -88.85 -76.98
C CYS A 67 33.93 -88.33 -77.36
N LEU A 68 33.37 -88.77 -78.49
CA LEU A 68 32.03 -88.37 -78.93
C LEU A 68 30.94 -88.74 -77.91
N LEU A 69 30.99 -89.95 -77.35
CA LEU A 69 30.06 -90.36 -76.29
C LEU A 69 30.18 -89.50 -75.03
N THR A 70 31.38 -89.04 -74.71
CA THR A 70 31.62 -88.17 -73.55
C THR A 70 31.09 -86.76 -73.81
N GLU A 71 31.31 -86.22 -75.01
CA GLU A 71 30.77 -84.92 -75.44
C GLU A 71 29.23 -84.93 -75.41
N ASP A 72 28.59 -85.94 -75.99
CA ASP A 72 27.14 -86.10 -75.97
C ASP A 72 26.58 -86.17 -74.54
N ALA A 73 27.25 -86.91 -73.65
CA ALA A 73 26.85 -87.02 -72.24
C ALA A 73 26.96 -85.67 -71.50
N MET A 74 28.01 -84.89 -71.76
CA MET A 74 28.19 -83.57 -71.18
C MET A 74 27.15 -82.58 -71.72
N ASP A 75 26.84 -82.63 -73.01
CA ASP A 75 25.81 -81.78 -73.61
C ASP A 75 24.42 -82.06 -73.02
N GLN A 76 24.09 -83.33 -72.80
CA GLN A 76 22.85 -83.72 -72.12
C GLN A 76 22.81 -83.21 -70.67
N ALA A 77 23.90 -83.36 -69.92
CA ALA A 77 23.99 -82.83 -68.56
C ALA A 77 23.83 -81.30 -68.52
N HIS A 78 24.44 -80.59 -69.45
CA HIS A 78 24.29 -79.13 -69.58
C HIS A 78 22.88 -78.71 -70.00
N ALA A 79 22.20 -79.48 -70.84
CA ALA A 79 20.82 -79.22 -71.22
C ALA A 79 19.87 -79.39 -70.02
N LEU A 80 20.04 -80.45 -69.23
CA LEU A 80 19.26 -80.69 -68.01
C LEU A 80 19.46 -79.56 -66.99
N HIS A 81 20.71 -79.16 -66.75
CA HIS A 81 20.99 -78.09 -65.79
C HIS A 81 20.37 -76.74 -66.20
N ARG A 82 20.41 -76.41 -67.50
CA ARG A 82 19.73 -75.20 -68.02
C ARG A 82 18.22 -75.26 -67.81
N TRP A 83 17.60 -76.40 -68.12
CA TRP A 83 16.17 -76.59 -67.92
C TRP A 83 15.75 -76.46 -66.44
N GLU A 84 16.52 -77.04 -65.52
CA GLU A 84 16.25 -76.91 -64.08
C GLU A 84 16.30 -75.46 -63.60
N ARG A 85 17.29 -74.68 -64.07
CA ARG A 85 17.42 -73.26 -63.72
C ARG A 85 16.24 -72.44 -64.23
N GLU A 86 15.85 -72.62 -65.48
CA GLU A 86 14.71 -71.92 -66.08
C GLU A 86 13.39 -72.27 -65.36
N LYS A 87 13.19 -73.54 -65.01
CA LYS A 87 12.03 -73.99 -64.25
C LYS A 87 11.99 -73.36 -62.86
N PHE A 88 13.13 -73.29 -62.16
CA PHE A 88 13.22 -72.68 -60.84
C PHE A 88 12.93 -71.16 -60.89
N GLU A 89 13.50 -70.45 -61.86
CA GLU A 89 13.23 -69.03 -62.07
C GLU A 89 11.75 -68.74 -62.41
N ALA A 90 11.09 -69.63 -63.15
CA ALA A 90 9.66 -69.50 -63.45
C ALA A 90 8.79 -69.69 -62.20
N LEU A 91 9.12 -70.66 -61.33
CA LEU A 91 8.41 -70.90 -60.07
C LEU A 91 8.53 -69.71 -59.10
N LEU A 92 9.72 -69.11 -58.98
CA LEU A 92 9.93 -67.91 -58.16
C LEU A 92 9.15 -66.68 -58.69
N ARG A 93 9.05 -66.53 -60.01
CA ARG A 93 8.22 -65.49 -60.63
C ARG A 93 6.73 -65.69 -60.38
N ALA A 94 6.24 -66.93 -60.40
CA ALA A 94 4.85 -67.24 -60.10
C ALA A 94 4.49 -66.93 -58.63
N GLN A 95 5.32 -67.36 -57.67
CA GLN A 95 5.10 -67.09 -56.25
C GLN A 95 5.13 -65.59 -55.91
N SER A 96 6.04 -64.82 -56.51
CA SER A 96 6.09 -63.37 -56.30
C SER A 96 4.89 -62.64 -56.94
N ALA A 97 4.39 -63.12 -58.08
CA ALA A 97 3.17 -62.60 -58.71
C ALA A 97 1.90 -62.82 -57.85
N GLU A 98 1.79 -63.98 -57.19
CA GLU A 98 0.68 -64.27 -56.27
C GLU A 98 0.74 -63.44 -54.97
N ALA A 99 1.93 -63.02 -54.53
CA ALA A 99 2.12 -62.22 -53.32
C ALA A 99 1.85 -60.72 -53.50
N LEU A 100 1.97 -60.19 -54.72
CA LEU A 100 1.79 -58.75 -55.02
C LEU A 100 0.41 -58.20 -54.61
N PRO A 101 -0.73 -58.85 -54.93
CA PRO A 101 -2.05 -58.37 -54.51
C PRO A 101 -2.19 -58.22 -53.00
N PHE A 102 -1.61 -59.13 -52.22
CA PHE A 102 -1.64 -59.06 -50.76
C PHE A 102 -0.84 -57.88 -50.23
N GLN A 103 0.35 -57.61 -50.79
CA GLN A 103 1.15 -56.44 -50.44
C GLN A 103 0.43 -55.12 -50.75
N PHE A 104 -0.26 -55.02 -51.89
CA PHE A 104 -1.08 -53.85 -52.20
C PHE A 104 -2.27 -53.69 -51.25
N LEU A 105 -2.90 -54.79 -50.83
CA LEU A 105 -3.98 -54.76 -49.83
C LEU A 105 -3.46 -54.30 -48.47
N GLU A 106 -2.32 -54.82 -48.01
CA GLU A 106 -1.66 -54.40 -46.76
C GLU A 106 -1.33 -52.91 -46.77
N GLN A 107 -0.70 -52.41 -47.84
CA GLN A 107 -0.41 -50.98 -47.99
C GLN A 107 -1.69 -50.13 -47.99
N ARG A 108 -2.75 -50.60 -48.64
CA ARG A 108 -4.05 -49.89 -48.67
C ARG A 108 -4.71 -49.86 -47.29
N ILE A 109 -4.62 -50.94 -46.53
CA ILE A 109 -5.12 -51.02 -45.15
C ILE A 109 -4.31 -50.09 -44.24
N GLN A 110 -2.98 -50.15 -44.30
CA GLN A 110 -2.11 -49.26 -43.52
C GLN A 110 -2.36 -47.79 -43.85
N ALA A 111 -2.48 -47.43 -45.13
CA ALA A 111 -2.79 -46.07 -45.55
C ALA A 111 -4.16 -45.60 -45.04
N ARG A 112 -5.15 -46.50 -44.95
CA ARG A 112 -6.45 -46.19 -44.36
C ARG A 112 -6.34 -45.95 -42.85
N ILE A 113 -5.69 -46.85 -42.13
CA ILE A 113 -5.47 -46.75 -40.68
C ILE A 113 -4.77 -45.43 -40.33
N MET A 114 -3.71 -45.07 -41.05
CA MET A 114 -2.98 -43.82 -40.83
C MET A 114 -3.85 -42.58 -41.08
N ARG A 115 -4.73 -42.61 -42.09
CA ARG A 115 -5.67 -41.52 -42.35
C ARG A 115 -6.74 -41.40 -41.27
N ASP A 116 -7.26 -42.53 -40.79
CA ASP A 116 -8.28 -42.56 -39.74
C ASP A 116 -7.69 -42.01 -38.43
N TYR A 117 -6.49 -42.46 -38.03
CA TYR A 117 -5.78 -41.88 -36.88
C TYR A 117 -5.48 -40.39 -37.05
N ALA A 118 -5.04 -39.94 -38.23
CA ALA A 118 -4.78 -38.53 -38.46
C ALA A 118 -6.04 -37.67 -38.38
N ARG A 119 -7.20 -38.21 -38.75
CA ARG A 119 -8.50 -37.53 -38.60
C ARG A 119 -8.90 -37.42 -37.14
N GLU A 120 -8.87 -38.54 -36.40
CA GLU A 120 -9.20 -38.56 -34.97
C GLU A 120 -8.29 -37.61 -34.18
N ASP A 121 -6.98 -37.64 -34.41
CA ASP A 121 -6.02 -36.74 -33.79
C ASP A 121 -6.29 -35.26 -34.15
N ALA A 122 -6.70 -34.97 -35.39
CA ALA A 122 -7.09 -33.62 -35.79
C ALA A 122 -8.38 -33.14 -35.09
N GLU A 123 -9.36 -34.02 -34.91
CA GLU A 123 -10.61 -33.76 -34.20
C GLU A 123 -10.35 -33.52 -32.71
N LEU A 124 -9.59 -34.39 -32.04
CA LEU A 124 -9.21 -34.22 -30.64
C LEU A 124 -8.45 -32.89 -30.41
N ARG A 125 -7.55 -32.51 -31.33
CA ARG A 125 -6.89 -31.20 -31.24
C ARG A 125 -7.85 -30.03 -31.45
N ARG A 126 -8.89 -30.17 -32.28
CA ARG A 126 -9.92 -29.12 -32.45
C ARG A 126 -10.76 -28.98 -31.20
N GLU A 127 -11.22 -30.08 -30.63
CA GLU A 127 -11.97 -30.11 -29.37
C GLU A 127 -11.14 -29.56 -28.22
N GLY A 128 -9.88 -29.97 -28.09
CA GLY A 128 -8.96 -29.45 -27.08
C GLY A 128 -8.72 -27.95 -27.20
N ARG A 129 -8.59 -27.42 -28.43
CA ARG A 129 -8.50 -25.96 -28.66
C ARG A 129 -9.79 -25.24 -28.28
N ALA A 130 -10.96 -25.80 -28.61
CA ALA A 130 -12.25 -25.21 -28.27
C ALA A 130 -12.44 -25.15 -26.75
N ALA A 131 -12.18 -26.26 -26.04
CA ALA A 131 -12.26 -26.32 -24.59
C ALA A 131 -11.28 -25.34 -23.92
N TRP A 132 -10.05 -25.22 -24.45
CA TRP A 132 -9.08 -24.25 -23.94
C TRP A 132 -9.53 -22.80 -24.15
N LEU A 133 -10.11 -22.47 -25.31
CA LEU A 133 -10.66 -21.13 -25.56
C LEU A 133 -11.83 -20.83 -24.61
N GLU A 134 -12.73 -21.78 -24.40
CA GLU A 134 -13.85 -21.62 -23.45
C GLU A 134 -13.34 -21.42 -22.02
N GLN A 135 -12.31 -22.16 -21.60
CA GLN A 135 -11.68 -21.97 -20.29
C GLN A 135 -11.06 -20.57 -20.17
N LEU A 136 -10.33 -20.11 -21.19
CA LEU A 136 -9.76 -18.77 -21.21
C LEU A 136 -10.85 -17.68 -21.13
N GLU A 137 -11.98 -17.86 -21.79
CA GLU A 137 -13.11 -16.94 -21.71
C GLU A 137 -13.71 -16.91 -20.30
N LYS A 138 -13.90 -18.08 -19.67
CA LYS A 138 -14.36 -18.19 -18.28
C LYS A 138 -13.39 -17.53 -17.30
N GLU A 139 -12.09 -17.75 -17.46
CA GLU A 139 -11.05 -17.13 -16.62
C GLU A 139 -11.03 -15.61 -16.78
N LYS A 140 -11.15 -15.10 -18.02
CA LYS A 140 -11.28 -13.66 -18.28
C LYS A 140 -12.55 -13.08 -17.66
N ALA A 141 -13.69 -13.74 -17.81
CA ALA A 141 -14.95 -13.31 -17.22
C ALA A 141 -14.87 -13.27 -15.69
N ALA A 142 -14.32 -14.31 -15.07
CA ALA A 142 -14.10 -14.38 -13.62
C ALA A 142 -13.15 -13.27 -13.13
N ALA A 143 -12.07 -13.00 -13.87
CA ALA A 143 -11.14 -11.92 -13.53
C ALA A 143 -11.81 -10.53 -13.59
N ILE A 144 -12.65 -10.30 -14.62
CA ILE A 144 -13.43 -9.07 -14.74
C ILE A 144 -14.40 -8.97 -13.56
N GLU A 145 -15.15 -10.03 -13.26
CA GLU A 145 -16.12 -10.07 -12.15
C GLU A 145 -15.44 -9.83 -10.78
N MET A 146 -14.29 -10.44 -10.54
CA MET A 146 -13.54 -10.19 -9.31
C MET A 146 -13.10 -8.73 -9.18
N ASN A 147 -12.68 -8.11 -10.29
CA ASN A 147 -12.27 -6.70 -10.29
C ASN A 147 -13.47 -5.76 -10.08
N THR A 148 -14.60 -5.99 -10.77
CA THR A 148 -15.82 -5.20 -10.57
C THR A 148 -16.32 -5.33 -9.13
N ASN A 149 -16.37 -6.54 -8.59
CA ASN A 149 -16.75 -6.80 -7.19
C ASN A 149 -15.81 -6.11 -6.19
N ALA A 150 -14.52 -6.01 -6.50
CA ALA A 150 -13.56 -5.29 -5.65
C ALA A 150 -13.79 -3.78 -5.68
N VAL A 151 -14.05 -3.21 -6.86
CA VAL A 151 -14.38 -1.77 -7.02
C VAL A 151 -15.68 -1.43 -6.29
N GLU A 152 -16.72 -2.25 -6.45
CA GLU A 152 -18.00 -2.07 -5.78
C GLU A 152 -17.88 -2.15 -4.27
N ARG A 153 -17.11 -3.13 -3.74
CA ARG A 153 -16.83 -3.22 -2.29
C ARG A 153 -16.13 -1.97 -1.76
N ARG A 154 -15.16 -1.42 -2.49
CA ARG A 154 -14.50 -0.17 -2.09
C ARG A 154 -15.47 1.00 -2.10
N ALA A 155 -16.30 1.12 -3.14
CA ALA A 155 -17.32 2.18 -3.24
C ALA A 155 -18.36 2.07 -2.12
N ALA A 156 -18.84 0.86 -1.82
CA ALA A 156 -19.76 0.59 -0.71
C ALA A 156 -19.14 0.95 0.64
N SER A 157 -17.87 0.57 0.88
CA SER A 157 -17.15 0.94 2.10
C SER A 157 -17.00 2.46 2.23
N HIS A 158 -16.70 3.17 1.14
CA HIS A 158 -16.61 4.63 1.16
C HIS A 158 -17.95 5.29 1.48
N ARG A 159 -19.06 4.84 0.86
CA ARG A 159 -20.42 5.32 1.15
C ARG A 159 -20.80 5.06 2.61
N PHE A 160 -20.50 3.87 3.12
CA PHE A 160 -20.76 3.52 4.52
C PHE A 160 -19.99 4.40 5.49
N ARG A 161 -18.70 4.64 5.24
CA ARG A 161 -17.88 5.57 6.04
C ARG A 161 -18.43 6.99 6.00
N ALA A 162 -18.81 7.48 4.81
CA ALA A 162 -19.42 8.80 4.67
C ALA A 162 -20.75 8.92 5.43
N ALA A 163 -21.60 7.90 5.38
CA ALA A 163 -22.85 7.86 6.15
C ALA A 163 -22.60 7.88 7.66
N LEU A 164 -21.64 7.09 8.16
CA LEU A 164 -21.26 7.12 9.57
C LEU A 164 -20.74 8.49 10.00
N THR A 165 -19.86 9.11 9.21
CA THR A 165 -19.34 10.45 9.51
C THR A 165 -20.48 11.46 9.53
N PHE A 166 -21.42 11.40 8.58
CA PHE A 166 -22.59 12.28 8.57
C PHE A 166 -23.43 12.13 9.84
N ILE A 167 -23.74 10.89 10.25
CA ILE A 167 -24.52 10.62 11.47
C ILE A 167 -23.80 11.17 12.71
N VAL A 168 -22.50 10.88 12.86
CA VAL A 168 -21.71 11.33 14.02
C VAL A 168 -21.62 12.86 14.07
N VAL A 169 -21.41 13.52 12.94
CA VAL A 169 -21.35 14.99 12.87
C VAL A 169 -22.71 15.60 13.18
N GLN A 170 -23.80 15.03 12.64
CA GLN A 170 -25.15 15.50 12.96
C GLN A 170 -25.48 15.34 14.44
N GLU A 171 -25.23 14.17 15.03
CA GLU A 171 -25.43 13.96 16.48
C GLU A 171 -24.62 14.95 17.31
N ARG A 172 -23.36 15.17 16.97
CA ARG A 172 -22.51 16.13 17.66
C ARG A 172 -23.09 17.53 17.58
N ASN A 173 -23.48 17.99 16.39
CA ASN A 173 -24.04 19.32 16.19
C ASN A 173 -25.34 19.51 16.98
N VAL A 174 -26.23 18.51 16.97
CA VAL A 174 -27.48 18.54 17.74
C VAL A 174 -27.19 18.61 19.25
N ARG A 175 -26.26 17.80 19.76
CA ARG A 175 -25.89 17.85 21.19
C ARG A 175 -25.31 19.19 21.58
N THR A 176 -24.40 19.75 20.78
CA THR A 176 -23.82 21.07 21.04
C THR A 176 -24.89 22.17 21.01
N SER A 177 -25.82 22.13 20.05
CA SER A 177 -26.96 23.07 20.01
C SER A 177 -27.83 22.98 21.28
N LEU A 178 -28.13 21.76 21.74
CA LEU A 178 -28.91 21.55 22.97
C LEU A 178 -28.17 22.01 24.22
N GLU A 179 -26.85 21.80 24.27
CA GLU A 179 -26.00 22.29 25.37
C GLU A 179 -25.96 23.82 25.39
N GLU A 180 -25.78 24.46 24.23
CA GLU A 180 -25.82 25.92 24.09
C GLU A 180 -27.18 26.49 24.51
N GLU A 181 -28.29 25.92 24.03
CA GLU A 181 -29.65 26.30 24.44
C GLU A 181 -29.83 26.15 25.96
N ALA A 182 -29.39 25.03 26.54
CA ALA A 182 -29.46 24.80 27.98
C ALA A 182 -28.65 25.83 28.76
N THR A 183 -27.43 26.17 28.32
CA THR A 183 -26.62 27.20 28.98
C THR A 183 -27.29 28.57 28.92
N HIS A 184 -27.83 28.96 27.77
CA HIS A 184 -28.57 30.21 27.63
C HIS A 184 -29.79 30.27 28.56
N HIS A 185 -30.55 29.16 28.69
CA HIS A 185 -31.67 29.08 29.62
C HIS A 185 -31.23 29.19 31.08
N TRP A 186 -30.12 28.55 31.47
CA TRP A 186 -29.56 28.66 32.82
C TRP A 186 -29.08 30.07 33.13
N GLU A 187 -28.40 30.72 32.19
CA GLU A 187 -27.96 32.12 32.34
C GLU A 187 -29.15 33.07 32.48
N ALA A 188 -30.18 32.91 31.63
CA ALA A 188 -31.41 33.69 31.73
C ALA A 188 -32.12 33.47 33.08
N PHE A 189 -32.17 32.23 33.56
CA PHE A 189 -32.73 31.90 34.87
C PHE A 189 -31.94 32.56 36.01
N ALA A 190 -30.61 32.47 35.98
CA ALA A 190 -29.76 33.08 37.00
C ALA A 190 -29.90 34.61 37.04
N GLN A 191 -29.98 35.26 35.87
CA GLN A 191 -30.23 36.71 35.79
C GLN A 191 -31.62 37.07 36.34
N ALA A 192 -32.64 36.28 36.01
CA ALA A 192 -33.99 36.48 36.53
C ALA A 192 -34.06 36.28 38.06
N GLU A 193 -33.33 35.29 38.59
CA GLU A 193 -33.25 35.05 40.03
C GLU A 193 -32.56 36.24 40.74
N GLU A 194 -31.44 36.72 40.21
CA GLU A 194 -30.71 37.86 40.80
C GLU A 194 -31.56 39.14 40.78
N ALA A 195 -32.24 39.42 39.66
CA ALA A 195 -33.19 40.53 39.58
C ALA A 195 -34.32 40.38 40.59
N SER A 196 -34.88 39.18 40.75
CA SER A 196 -35.93 38.90 41.72
C SER A 196 -35.44 39.09 43.17
N ARG A 197 -34.20 38.69 43.48
CA ARG A 197 -33.56 38.90 44.78
C ARG A 197 -33.34 40.38 45.06
N ALA A 198 -32.84 41.14 44.09
CA ALA A 198 -32.65 42.59 44.21
C ALA A 198 -33.99 43.30 44.47
N ASP A 199 -35.02 42.97 43.71
CA ASP A 199 -36.38 43.48 43.91
C ASP A 199 -36.94 43.13 45.28
N ALA A 200 -36.73 41.89 45.75
CA ALA A 200 -37.18 41.44 47.06
C ALA A 200 -36.44 42.19 48.18
N ALA A 201 -35.13 42.40 48.04
CA ALA A 201 -34.32 43.16 48.98
C ALA A 201 -34.75 44.63 49.03
N GLN A 202 -35.01 45.26 47.88
CA GLN A 202 -35.52 46.62 47.82
C GLN A 202 -36.89 46.73 48.51
N ARG A 203 -37.83 45.82 48.20
CA ARG A 203 -39.15 45.79 48.87
C ARG A 203 -39.02 45.57 50.37
N ALA A 204 -38.08 44.73 50.82
CA ALA A 204 -37.83 44.50 52.24
C ALA A 204 -37.26 45.76 52.92
N LEU A 205 -36.33 46.47 52.28
CA LEU A 205 -35.78 47.73 52.78
C LEU A 205 -36.87 48.80 52.86
N GLU A 206 -37.68 48.97 51.81
CA GLU A 206 -38.81 49.91 51.80
C GLU A 206 -39.79 49.61 52.94
N ARG A 207 -40.11 48.33 53.18
CA ARG A 207 -40.96 47.93 54.32
C ARG A 207 -40.30 48.23 55.65
N PHE A 208 -39.00 47.97 55.79
CA PHE A 208 -38.26 48.21 57.02
C PHE A 208 -38.22 49.70 57.38
N LEU A 209 -37.93 50.57 56.40
CA LEU A 209 -37.92 52.03 56.60
C LEU A 209 -39.31 52.60 56.91
N ASN A 210 -40.37 51.94 56.43
CA ASN A 210 -41.76 52.29 56.72
C ASN A 210 -42.31 51.59 57.98
N THR A 211 -41.48 50.94 58.79
CA THR A 211 -41.93 50.43 60.09
C THR A 211 -42.26 51.59 61.02
N PRO A 212 -43.25 51.43 61.93
CA PRO A 212 -43.60 52.47 62.89
C PRO A 212 -42.41 52.91 63.76
N GLU A 213 -41.47 52.00 64.03
CA GLU A 213 -40.25 52.28 64.79
C GLU A 213 -39.29 53.21 64.02
N GLN A 214 -39.02 52.91 62.74
CA GLN A 214 -38.13 53.75 61.92
C GLN A 214 -38.75 55.11 61.63
N LEU A 215 -40.06 55.17 61.37
CA LEU A 215 -40.79 56.42 61.22
C LEU A 215 -40.75 57.27 62.51
N ALA A 216 -40.90 56.64 63.68
CA ALA A 216 -40.77 57.34 64.96
C ALA A 216 -39.34 57.85 65.21
N ILE A 217 -38.31 57.09 64.82
CA ILE A 217 -36.90 57.54 64.90
C ILE A 217 -36.67 58.73 63.97
N ALA A 218 -37.17 58.67 62.73
CA ALA A 218 -37.06 59.76 61.77
C ALA A 218 -37.77 61.03 62.26
N GLU A 219 -38.99 60.90 62.79
CA GLU A 219 -39.74 62.01 63.37
C GLU A 219 -39.02 62.59 64.61
N ALA A 220 -38.44 61.73 65.45
CA ALA A 220 -37.66 62.17 66.62
C ALA A 220 -36.40 62.95 66.20
N ARG A 221 -35.70 62.53 65.12
CA ARG A 221 -34.57 63.27 64.55
C ARG A 221 -35.03 64.61 64.00
N GLU A 222 -36.10 64.63 63.20
CA GLU A 222 -36.63 65.88 62.65
C GLU A 222 -37.07 66.85 63.75
N ARG A 223 -37.69 66.37 64.83
CA ARG A 223 -38.06 67.19 66.00
C ARG A 223 -36.82 67.76 66.70
N ARG A 224 -35.73 66.97 66.83
CA ARG A 224 -34.46 67.43 67.39
C ARG A 224 -33.82 68.50 66.50
N GLU A 225 -33.69 68.24 65.20
CA GLU A 225 -33.15 69.18 64.23
C GLU A 225 -33.95 70.49 64.19
N ARG A 226 -35.29 70.41 64.19
CA ARG A 226 -36.16 71.59 64.29
C ARG A 226 -35.98 72.34 65.61
N HIS A 227 -35.79 71.64 66.72
CA HIS A 227 -35.51 72.26 68.02
C HIS A 227 -34.15 72.95 68.03
N GLU A 228 -33.11 72.28 67.54
CA GLU A 228 -31.76 72.85 67.38
C GLU A 228 -31.78 74.07 66.47
N ALA A 229 -32.48 74.01 65.34
CA ALA A 229 -32.66 75.15 64.44
C ALA A 229 -33.39 76.33 65.12
N LYS A 230 -34.42 76.07 65.95
CA LYS A 230 -35.12 77.10 66.73
C LYS A 230 -34.21 77.73 67.79
N VAL A 231 -33.44 76.92 68.51
CA VAL A 231 -32.49 77.40 69.52
C VAL A 231 -31.41 78.24 68.85
N PHE A 232 -30.85 77.75 67.74
CA PHE A 232 -29.87 78.45 66.93
C PHE A 232 -30.41 79.80 66.44
N ALA A 233 -31.63 79.83 65.89
CA ALA A 233 -32.28 81.07 65.46
C ALA A 233 -32.53 82.06 66.61
N ARG A 234 -32.92 81.56 67.79
CA ARG A 234 -33.11 82.41 68.99
C ARG A 234 -31.80 83.01 69.48
N LEU A 235 -30.75 82.20 69.57
CA LEU A 235 -29.41 82.66 69.98
C LEU A 235 -28.86 83.69 68.97
N ARG A 236 -29.06 83.44 67.67
CA ARG A 236 -28.71 84.38 66.62
C ARG A 236 -29.42 85.73 66.79
N LYS A 237 -30.73 85.72 67.03
CA LYS A 237 -31.51 86.95 67.25
C LYS A 237 -31.07 87.71 68.50
N LEU A 238 -30.74 87.01 69.59
CA LEU A 238 -30.23 87.64 70.82
C LEU A 238 -28.86 88.27 70.60
N PHE A 239 -27.98 87.59 69.87
CA PHE A 239 -26.67 88.12 69.49
C PHE A 239 -26.81 89.36 68.61
N GLU A 240 -27.57 89.27 67.52
CA GLU A 240 -27.82 90.40 66.60
C GLU A 240 -28.43 91.60 67.34
N GLY A 241 -29.43 91.38 68.20
CA GLY A 241 -30.03 92.45 69.01
C GLY A 241 -29.08 93.05 70.06
N GLN A 242 -28.13 92.27 70.60
CA GLN A 242 -27.09 92.79 71.49
C GLN A 242 -26.09 93.66 70.72
N GLN A 243 -25.66 93.22 69.55
CA GLN A 243 -24.80 94.00 68.65
C GLN A 243 -25.49 95.32 68.26
N GLU A 244 -26.75 95.25 67.87
CA GLU A 244 -27.55 96.43 67.53
C GLU A 244 -27.71 97.38 68.71
N LYS A 245 -27.93 96.88 69.94
CA LYS A 245 -27.98 97.73 71.15
C LYS A 245 -26.65 98.42 71.43
N TYR A 246 -25.52 97.74 71.26
CA TYR A 246 -24.21 98.35 71.44
C TYR A 246 -23.96 99.46 70.42
N ILE A 247 -24.37 99.21 69.18
CA ILE A 247 -24.24 100.15 68.09
C ILE A 247 -25.18 101.34 68.34
N LYS A 248 -26.50 101.13 68.38
CA LYS A 248 -27.49 102.23 68.45
C LYS A 248 -27.63 102.89 69.82
N GLY A 249 -27.32 102.19 70.91
CA GLY A 249 -27.44 102.71 72.28
C GLY A 249 -26.31 103.65 72.70
N CYS A 250 -25.27 103.80 71.87
CA CYS A 250 -24.26 104.82 72.07
C CYS A 250 -24.77 106.17 71.55
N HIS A 251 -24.68 107.24 72.34
CA HIS A 251 -25.04 108.61 71.92
C HIS A 251 -23.91 109.61 72.18
N HIS A 252 -22.67 109.11 72.26
CA HIS A 252 -21.51 109.90 72.65
C HIS A 252 -20.76 110.53 71.48
N ALA A 253 -21.24 110.38 70.25
CA ALA A 253 -20.71 111.11 69.10
C ALA A 253 -21.33 112.51 69.01
N THR A 254 -20.67 113.39 68.26
CA THR A 254 -21.12 114.76 68.06
C THR A 254 -22.53 114.78 67.48
N GLY A 255 -23.46 115.51 68.11
CA GLY A 255 -24.88 115.58 67.71
C GLY A 255 -25.78 114.47 68.28
N GLY A 256 -25.33 113.71 69.27
CA GLY A 256 -26.15 112.67 69.92
C GLY A 256 -26.31 111.38 69.11
N MET A 257 -25.57 111.24 68.02
CA MET A 257 -25.52 110.02 67.20
C MET A 257 -24.61 108.96 67.82
N SER A 258 -24.70 107.73 67.31
CA SER A 258 -23.80 106.66 67.71
C SER A 258 -22.37 106.86 67.23
N VAL A 259 -21.42 106.55 68.11
CA VAL A 259 -19.98 106.52 67.79
C VAL A 259 -19.65 105.36 66.83
N PHE A 260 -20.52 104.36 66.75
CA PHE A 260 -20.35 103.15 65.96
C PHE A 260 -21.08 103.22 64.60
N GLU A 261 -21.97 104.20 64.37
CA GLU A 261 -22.67 104.43 63.09
C GLU A 261 -22.32 105.83 62.51
N GLY A 262 -21.88 105.90 61.25
CA GLY A 262 -21.59 107.19 60.56
C GLY A 262 -20.47 107.09 59.51
N ASN A 263 -20.10 108.23 58.90
CA ASN A 263 -19.07 108.32 57.85
C ASN A 263 -17.64 107.89 58.31
N ALA A 264 -17.41 107.74 59.63
CA ALA A 264 -16.17 107.20 60.20
C ALA A 264 -16.44 106.49 61.54
N PRO A 265 -16.90 105.23 61.55
CA PRO A 265 -17.26 104.52 62.77
C PRO A 265 -16.01 104.21 63.61
N LYS A 266 -16.04 104.53 64.90
CA LYS A 266 -14.91 104.23 65.80
C LYS A 266 -15.02 102.80 66.34
N LYS A 267 -13.88 102.14 66.55
CA LYS A 267 -13.83 100.76 67.07
C LYS A 267 -14.00 100.64 68.59
N ILE A 268 -14.10 101.75 69.33
CA ILE A 268 -14.27 101.74 70.80
C ILE A 268 -15.02 102.98 71.29
N CYS A 269 -15.86 102.82 72.31
CA CYS A 269 -16.42 103.92 73.09
C CYS A 269 -16.00 103.76 74.55
N GLY A 270 -15.15 104.65 75.05
CA GLY A 270 -14.67 104.60 76.44
C GLY A 270 -15.77 104.88 77.49
N ARG A 271 -16.86 105.56 77.10
CA ARG A 271 -17.98 105.90 78.00
C ARG A 271 -19.04 104.81 78.06
N CYS A 272 -19.38 104.19 76.92
CA CYS A 272 -20.22 102.98 76.89
C CYS A 272 -19.44 101.71 77.27
N ARG A 273 -18.10 101.78 77.36
CA ARG A 273 -17.21 100.64 77.62
C ARG A 273 -17.45 99.45 76.67
N VAL A 274 -17.58 99.74 75.37
CA VAL A 274 -17.74 98.73 74.31
C VAL A 274 -16.62 98.89 73.29
N LYS A 275 -16.05 97.77 72.83
CA LYS A 275 -14.95 97.70 71.86
C LYS A 275 -15.27 96.68 70.77
N TRP A 276 -14.90 96.95 69.52
CA TRP A 276 -14.86 95.98 68.44
C TRP A 276 -13.66 95.04 68.62
N ASP A 277 -13.91 93.74 68.70
CA ASP A 277 -12.86 92.73 68.72
C ASP A 277 -12.57 92.26 67.30
N GLU A 278 -11.35 92.54 66.81
CA GLU A 278 -10.94 92.16 65.45
C GLU A 278 -10.75 90.66 65.27
N SER A 279 -10.47 89.92 66.36
CA SER A 279 -10.32 88.46 66.32
C SER A 279 -11.65 87.73 66.25
N LEU A 280 -12.68 88.29 66.93
CA LEU A 280 -14.01 87.71 67.00
C LEU A 280 -14.97 88.27 65.94
N GLY A 281 -14.67 89.46 65.40
CA GLY A 281 -15.46 90.10 64.34
C GLY A 281 -16.80 90.68 64.81
N TYR A 282 -16.94 91.03 66.10
CA TYR A 282 -18.13 91.68 66.67
C TYR A 282 -17.80 92.58 67.87
N TYR A 283 -18.76 93.40 68.33
CA TYR A 283 -18.60 94.29 69.49
C TYR A 283 -18.75 93.54 70.80
N VAL A 284 -17.87 93.84 71.76
CA VAL A 284 -17.75 93.20 73.07
C VAL A 284 -17.73 94.29 74.16
N SER A 285 -18.41 94.05 75.28
CA SER A 285 -18.35 94.93 76.45
C SER A 285 -17.03 94.72 77.22
N LEU A 286 -16.44 95.81 77.70
CA LEU A 286 -15.25 95.80 78.55
C LEU A 286 -15.59 95.56 80.03
N ASP A 287 -16.87 95.65 80.40
CA ASP A 287 -17.34 95.41 81.76
C ASP A 287 -17.54 93.92 82.00
N ARG A 288 -16.76 93.36 82.95
CA ARG A 288 -16.73 91.92 83.28
C ARG A 288 -18.06 91.36 83.84
N GLY A 289 -19.04 92.21 84.13
CA GLY A 289 -20.35 91.82 84.67
C GLY A 289 -21.50 91.75 83.65
N VAL A 290 -21.28 92.19 82.40
CA VAL A 290 -22.32 92.17 81.37
C VAL A 290 -22.38 90.79 80.72
N LYS A 291 -23.56 90.18 80.69
CA LYS A 291 -23.77 88.91 79.97
C LYS A 291 -23.61 89.15 78.46
N ILE A 292 -22.63 88.49 77.85
CA ILE A 292 -22.38 88.52 76.41
C ILE A 292 -22.96 87.25 75.80
N HIS A 293 -23.80 87.40 74.79
CA HIS A 293 -24.24 86.30 73.95
C HIS A 293 -23.20 86.11 72.84
N PRO A 294 -22.50 84.97 72.74
CA PRO A 294 -21.62 84.71 71.60
C PRO A 294 -22.45 84.39 70.34
N PRO A 295 -21.87 84.55 69.14
CA PRO A 295 -22.53 84.10 67.91
C PRO A 295 -22.76 82.59 67.96
N PRO A 296 -23.91 82.10 67.49
CA PRO A 296 -24.17 80.67 67.51
C PRO A 296 -23.30 79.94 66.47
N LEU A 297 -22.64 78.85 66.88
CA LEU A 297 -21.84 77.98 66.01
C LEU A 297 -22.76 77.13 65.12
N PRO A 298 -22.44 76.93 63.82
CA PRO A 298 -23.29 76.14 62.93
C PRO A 298 -23.52 74.72 63.49
N PRO A 299 -24.67 74.08 63.20
CA PRO A 299 -24.97 72.71 63.60
C PRO A 299 -24.11 71.72 62.80
N SER A 300 -22.81 71.73 63.08
CA SER A 300 -21.77 70.87 62.49
C SER A 300 -20.44 71.14 63.22
N ALA A 301 -20.46 71.24 64.56
CA ALA A 301 -19.21 71.37 65.34
C ALA A 301 -19.38 71.07 66.85
N THR A 302 -20.44 70.39 67.26
CA THR A 302 -20.51 69.81 68.60
C THR A 302 -20.75 68.33 68.45
N ASP A 303 -19.78 67.55 68.93
CA ASP A 303 -19.85 66.10 69.08
C ASP A 303 -21.12 65.73 69.84
N GLY A 304 -22.19 65.48 69.09
CA GLY A 304 -23.40 64.85 69.57
C GLY A 304 -23.09 63.39 69.86
N GLY A 305 -22.60 63.14 71.08
CA GLY A 305 -22.53 61.86 71.76
C GLY A 305 -22.85 60.62 70.92
N ALA A 306 -21.85 60.14 70.19
CA ALA A 306 -21.78 58.75 69.80
C ALA A 306 -21.58 57.91 71.07
N LYS A 307 -22.67 57.66 71.81
CA LYS A 307 -22.71 56.51 72.71
C LYS A 307 -22.59 55.28 71.82
N GLN A 308 -21.41 54.69 71.90
CA GLN A 308 -21.05 53.37 71.43
C GLN A 308 -22.20 52.39 71.71
N HIS A 309 -22.95 52.03 70.67
CA HIS A 309 -23.46 50.67 70.54
C HIS A 309 -22.47 49.92 69.66
N GLY A 310 -21.33 49.57 70.26
CA GLY A 310 -20.53 48.47 69.77
C GLY A 310 -21.24 47.20 70.20
N ASN A 311 -21.79 46.46 69.22
CA ASN A 311 -21.90 45.00 69.19
C ASN A 311 -22.78 44.59 68.01
N ALA A 312 -22.14 44.28 66.88
CA ALA A 312 -22.50 43.15 66.01
C ALA A 312 -21.56 43.14 64.79
N SER A 313 -21.04 41.95 64.48
CA SER A 313 -20.39 41.57 63.21
C SER A 313 -18.85 41.58 63.19
N THR A 314 -18.26 40.68 63.97
CA THR A 314 -17.00 40.02 63.58
C THR A 314 -17.20 38.51 63.67
N GLU A 315 -17.97 37.93 62.74
CA GLU A 315 -17.97 36.48 62.46
C GLU A 315 -18.41 36.26 61.00
N ALA A 316 -17.46 36.34 60.06
CA ALA A 316 -17.56 35.74 58.73
C ALA A 316 -16.20 35.79 58.01
N ALA A 317 -15.14 35.27 58.64
CA ALA A 317 -13.87 35.02 57.96
C ALA A 317 -13.11 33.89 58.64
N ARG A 318 -13.70 32.69 58.69
CA ARG A 318 -13.00 31.45 59.01
C ARG A 318 -13.88 30.26 58.63
N SER A 319 -13.72 29.78 57.41
CA SER A 319 -13.91 28.37 57.01
C SER A 319 -13.70 28.21 55.50
N ALA A 320 -12.45 27.96 55.08
CA ALA A 320 -12.10 27.17 53.89
C ALA A 320 -10.56 27.04 53.84
N SER A 321 -10.01 26.24 54.74
CA SER A 321 -8.61 25.79 54.64
C SER A 321 -8.51 24.40 55.25
N ALA A 322 -8.83 23.37 54.46
CA ALA A 322 -8.34 22.01 54.63
C ALA A 322 -8.70 21.13 53.42
N ALA A 323 -7.73 20.94 52.52
CA ALA A 323 -7.44 19.63 51.91
C ALA A 323 -6.00 19.64 51.35
N PRO A 324 -5.13 18.70 51.75
CA PRO A 324 -3.74 18.59 51.30
C PRO A 324 -3.55 17.50 50.23
N GLY A 325 -2.40 17.50 49.56
CA GLY A 325 -1.85 16.35 48.82
C GLY A 325 -1.67 16.60 47.32
N SER A 326 -0.56 17.21 46.89
CA SER A 326 0.66 16.53 46.43
C SER A 326 0.50 15.67 45.16
N LYS A 327 1.05 16.15 44.04
CA LYS A 327 2.32 15.65 43.46
C LYS A 327 2.65 16.38 42.16
N ALA A 328 3.88 16.88 42.11
CA ALA A 328 4.53 17.40 40.91
C ALA A 328 4.89 16.27 39.94
N ALA A 329 4.80 16.55 38.64
CA ALA A 329 5.58 15.88 37.60
C ALA A 329 6.09 16.94 36.59
N PRO A 330 7.35 16.84 36.13
CA PRO A 330 8.04 17.94 35.48
C PRO A 330 7.86 17.98 33.97
N ALA A 331 7.93 19.19 33.43
CA ALA A 331 8.08 19.47 32.01
C ALA A 331 9.31 18.79 31.41
N ARG A 332 9.14 18.11 30.27
CA ARG A 332 10.24 17.58 29.46
C ARG A 332 10.05 17.92 27.98
N ARG A 333 10.84 18.92 27.56
CA ARG A 333 11.57 19.10 26.30
C ARG A 333 10.94 18.75 24.93
N LYS A 334 11.09 19.73 24.05
CA LYS A 334 11.16 19.70 22.58
C LYS A 334 11.92 18.48 21.99
N ALA A 335 11.37 17.96 20.90
CA ALA A 335 12.05 17.37 19.74
C ALA A 335 11.12 17.69 18.54
N LYS A 336 11.45 18.52 17.56
CA LYS A 336 12.37 18.32 16.42
C LYS A 336 12.26 16.91 15.83
N GLY A 337 11.41 16.82 14.81
CA GLY A 337 11.26 15.77 13.81
C GLY A 337 10.52 16.42 12.66
#